data_AF-A0A382D5Q2-F1
#
_entry.id   AF-A0A382D5Q2-F1
#
_cell.length_a   1.000
_cell.length_b   1.000
_cell.length_c   1.000
_cell.angle_alpha   90.00
_cell.angle_beta   90.00
_cell.angle_gamma   90.00
#
_symmetry.space_group_name_H-M   'P 1'
#
loop_
_entity.id
_entity.type
_entity.pdbx_description
1 polymer ?
#
loop_
_entity_poly.entity_id
_entity_poly.type
_entity_poly.pdbx_seq_one_letter_code
_entity_poly.pdbx_strand_id
1 'polypeptide(L)' 'MKVAVIGQSPKNPYIYYCFGHQHAGWTSGGISGKLTAQEVSANKTDIDLKSFPPERF' A
#
# COMPACT_ATOMS: atom_id res chain seq x y z
N MET A 1 8.90 15.37 -1.94
CA MET A 1 8.31 14.29 -2.77
C MET A 1 7.46 13.43 -1.84
N LYS A 2 6.11 13.44 -1.93
CA LYS A 2 5.26 12.63 -1.04
C LYS A 2 5.14 11.21 -1.62
N VAL A 3 5.58 10.22 -0.86
CA VAL A 3 5.59 8.79 -1.21
C VAL A 3 4.18 8.17 -1.05
N ALA A 4 3.83 7.13 -1.80
CA ALA A 4 2.55 6.44 -1.61
C ALA A 4 2.42 5.79 -0.21
N VAL A 5 1.21 5.44 0.19
CA VAL A 5 0.92 4.66 1.40
C VAL A 5 0.29 3.35 0.97
N ILE A 6 0.92 2.24 1.35
CA ILE A 6 0.43 0.88 1.14
C ILE A 6 0.72 0.08 2.40
N GLY A 7 -0.33 -0.45 3.05
CA GLY A 7 -0.15 -1.31 4.22
C GLY A 7 -1.40 -1.43 5.10
N GLN A 8 -1.33 -2.34 6.06
CA GLN A 8 -2.39 -2.56 7.04
C GLN A 8 -2.47 -1.42 8.05
N SER A 9 -3.68 -1.07 8.50
CA SER A 9 -3.84 -0.07 9.55
C SER A 9 -3.26 -0.56 10.88
N PRO A 10 -2.44 0.26 11.57
CA PRO A 10 -1.93 -0.11 12.90
C PRO A 10 -3.05 -0.13 13.97
N LYS A 11 -4.22 0.45 13.68
CA LYS A 11 -5.36 0.53 14.61
C LYS A 11 -6.43 -0.55 14.38
N ASN A 12 -6.50 -1.12 13.18
CA ASN A 12 -7.52 -2.11 12.84
C ASN A 12 -6.99 -3.11 11.79
N PRO A 13 -6.86 -4.40 12.13
CA PRO A 13 -6.28 -5.39 11.22
C PRO A 13 -7.14 -5.68 9.99
N TYR A 14 -8.41 -5.27 9.97
CA TYR A 14 -9.31 -5.47 8.83
C TYR A 14 -9.30 -4.31 7.83
N ILE A 15 -8.49 -3.27 8.08
CA ILE A 15 -8.39 -2.09 7.21
C ILE A 15 -7.01 -2.06 6.56
N TYR A 16 -7.00 -1.85 5.24
CA TYR A 16 -5.79 -1.68 4.45
C TYR A 16 -5.84 -0.35 3.70
N TYR A 17 -4.68 0.30 3.62
CA TYR A 17 -4.50 1.56 2.92
C TYR A 17 -3.77 1.34 1.60
N CYS A 18 -4.21 2.03 0.56
CA CYS A 18 -3.56 2.11 -0.74
C CYS A 18 -3.89 3.47 -1.38
N PHE A 19 -3.21 4.53 -0.94
CA PHE A 19 -3.50 5.90 -1.38
C PHE A 19 -2.23 6.75 -1.53
N GLY A 20 -2.40 8.02 -1.91
CA GLY A 20 -1.29 8.98 -1.96
C GLY A 20 -0.43 8.90 -3.23
N HIS A 21 -0.91 8.22 -4.28
CA HIS A 21 -0.19 8.03 -5.55
C HIS A 21 -0.17 9.27 -6.47
N GLN A 22 -0.92 10.34 -6.13
CA GLN A 22 -1.05 11.55 -6.96
C GLN A 22 -1.34 11.22 -8.44
N HIS A 23 -0.80 12.01 -9.38
CA HIS A 23 -0.94 11.78 -10.82
C HIS A 23 -0.28 10.48 -11.29
N ALA A 24 0.70 9.95 -10.57
CA ALA A 24 1.35 8.68 -10.89
C ALA A 24 0.45 7.46 -10.62
N GLY A 25 -0.67 7.64 -9.91
CA GLY A 25 -1.64 6.58 -9.65
C GLY A 25 -2.28 6.00 -10.91
N TRP A 26 -2.36 6.77 -12.00
CA TRP A 26 -2.90 6.29 -13.28
C TRP A 26 -2.07 5.13 -13.85
N THR A 27 -0.75 5.26 -13.82
CA THR A 27 0.18 4.24 -14.35
C THR A 27 0.43 3.12 -13.34
N SER A 28 0.44 3.45 -12.03
CA SER A 28 0.81 2.50 -10.96
C SER A 28 -0.38 1.79 -10.29
N GLY A 29 -1.63 2.14 -10.60
CA GLY A 29 -2.80 1.59 -9.92
C GLY A 29 -2.93 0.07 -10.00
N GLY A 30 -2.58 -0.52 -11.14
CA GLY A 30 -2.61 -1.97 -11.30
C GLY A 30 -1.61 -2.69 -10.38
N ILE A 31 -0.38 -2.19 -10.27
CA ILE A 31 0.64 -2.82 -9.43
C ILE A 31 0.40 -2.57 -7.93
N SER A 32 -0.04 -1.37 -7.53
CA SER A 32 -0.36 -1.08 -6.13
C SER A 32 -1.59 -1.85 -5.65
N GLY A 33 -2.60 -2.03 -6.52
CA GLY A 33 -3.74 -2.91 -6.26
C GLY A 33 -3.34 -4.37 -6.08
N LYS A 34 -2.46 -4.90 -6.94
CA LYS A 34 -1.91 -6.27 -6.80
C LYS A 34 -1.18 -6.44 -5.47
N LEU A 35 -0.30 -5.50 -5.11
CA LEU A 35 0.47 -5.56 -3.86
C LEU A 35 -0.46 -5.49 -2.64
N THR A 36 -1.50 -4.65 -2.67
CA THR A 36 -2.49 -4.59 -1.60
C THR A 36 -3.26 -5.91 -1.47
N ALA A 37 -3.69 -6.51 -2.58
CA ALA A 37 -4.37 -7.80 -2.56
C ALA A 37 -3.48 -8.93 -2.02
N GLN A 38 -2.19 -8.92 -2.37
CA GLN A 38 -1.20 -9.86 -1.84
C GLN A 38 -1.02 -9.70 -0.32
N GLU A 39 -0.90 -8.47 0.16
CA GLU A 39 -0.78 -8.16 1.59
C GLU A 39 -2.02 -8.67 2.35
N VAL A 40 -3.23 -8.38 1.85
CA VAL A 40 -4.50 -8.82 2.45
C VAL A 40 -4.62 -10.34 2.49
N SER A 41 -4.21 -11.04 1.43
CA SER A 41 -4.49 -12.47 1.27
C SER A 41 -3.42 -13.38 1.87
N ALA A 42 -2.15 -12.99 1.80
CA ALA A 42 -1.03 -13.85 2.11
C ALA A 42 -0.03 -13.25 3.11
N ASN A 43 -0.19 -11.97 3.51
CA ASN A 43 0.81 -11.21 4.27
C ASN A 43 2.22 -11.35 3.66
N LYS A 44 2.28 -11.43 2.33
CA LYS A 44 3.51 -11.58 1.56
C LYS A 44 3.33 -10.96 0.18
N THR A 45 4.11 -9.93 -0.10
CA THR A 45 4.11 -9.17 -1.34
C THR A 45 5.34 -9.47 -2.19
N ASP A 46 5.27 -9.17 -3.49
CA ASP A 46 6.42 -9.33 -4.40
C ASP A 46 7.60 -8.41 -4.07
N ILE A 47 7.34 -7.28 -3.41
CA ILE A 47 8.34 -6.30 -2.96
C ILE A 47 8.10 -5.91 -1.50
N ASP A 48 9.14 -5.48 -0.78
CA ASP A 48 9.02 -5.00 0.60
C ASP A 48 8.29 -3.64 0.63
N LEU A 49 7.17 -3.57 1.36
CA LEU A 49 6.35 -2.37 1.49
C LEU A 49 6.84 -1.40 2.58
N LYS A 50 7.95 -1.68 3.30
CA LYS A 50 8.52 -0.79 4.33
C LYS A 50 8.83 0.64 3.86
N SER A 51 8.96 0.88 2.56
CA SER A 51 9.15 2.22 2.00
C SER A 51 7.84 3.03 1.85
N PHE A 52 6.68 2.39 2.04
CA PHE A 52 5.34 2.97 1.89
C PHE A 52 4.48 2.86 3.18
N PRO A 53 5.04 3.04 4.40
CA PRO A 53 4.37 2.66 5.63
C PRO A 53 3.17 3.57 5.94
N PRO A 54 2.06 3.01 6.45
CA PRO A 54 0.93 3.77 7.00
C PRO A 54 1.31 4.73 8.12
N GLU A 55 2.31 4.39 8.93
CA GLU A 55 2.70 5.10 10.16
C GLU A 55 3.36 6.46 9.90
N ARG A 56 3.58 6.82 8.63
CA ARG A 56 4.09 8.13 8.21
C ARG A 56 3.05 9.26 8.37
N PHE A 57 1.79 8.92 8.67
CA PHE A 57 0.66 9.84 8.67
C PHE A 57 -0.24 9.71 9.90
#